data_AF-A0A7X7IM46-F1
#
_entry.id   AF-A0A7X7IM46-F1
#
_cell.length_a   1.000
_cell.length_b   1.000
_cell.length_c   1.000
_cell.angle_alpha   90.00
_cell.angle_beta   90.00
_cell.angle_gamma   90.00
#
_symmetry.space_group_name_H-M   'P 1'
#
loop_
_entity.id
_entity.type
_entity.pdbx_description
1 polymer ?
#
loop_
_entity_poly.entity_id
_entity_poly.type
_entity_poly.pdbx_seq_one_letter_code
_entity_poly.pdbx_strand_id
1 'polypeptide(L)'
;MDKRSSYFLLTVIFSLLTLVSPAQDKKDTLRILFVGNSYTYFENLPQVVSVLSERTGTVLVTEKVTVGGAKLSEHWRGVRGLNTMDKIRNGGYDIVVLQEWSLGTINERDSAFFYLGLFSDLIRQNGAMPFYYITWAREKVPQQQEVISRVYREAAALNKATVVPTGEAWALARSLRPEIKLYDPDGTHPSDLGTYLTACVFVATITGELPETIPGVPAVRDSRGEGIILMRIDQMDVDFFRRVVLEITGNSKEE
;
A
#
# COMPACT_ATOMS: atom_id res chain seq x y z
N MET A 1 32.78 -74.48 23.76
CA MET A 1 32.05 -73.57 24.67
C MET A 1 32.20 -72.18 24.11
N ASP A 2 31.19 -71.71 23.40
CA ASP A 2 31.29 -70.57 22.48
C ASP A 2 30.07 -69.65 22.76
N LYS A 3 30.31 -68.42 23.22
CA LYS A 3 29.28 -67.36 23.27
C LYS A 3 29.94 -66.01 23.02
N ARG A 4 29.88 -65.59 21.76
CA ARG A 4 30.08 -64.20 21.32
C ARG A 4 28.95 -63.33 21.89
N SER A 5 29.31 -62.25 22.59
CA SER A 5 28.37 -61.20 22.99
C SER A 5 28.33 -60.14 21.90
N SER A 6 27.13 -59.90 21.36
CA SER A 6 26.88 -58.91 20.31
C SER A 6 26.41 -57.60 20.96
N TYR A 7 27.10 -56.50 20.70
CA TYR A 7 26.69 -55.17 21.13
C TYR A 7 25.68 -54.60 20.13
N PHE A 8 24.45 -54.34 20.57
CA PHE A 8 23.46 -53.59 19.79
C PHE A 8 23.62 -52.10 20.08
N LEU A 9 24.02 -51.33 19.07
CA LEU A 9 24.05 -49.87 19.08
C LEU A 9 22.65 -49.37 18.73
N LEU A 10 21.97 -48.71 19.68
CA LEU A 10 20.65 -48.12 19.45
C LEU A 10 20.81 -46.67 19.00
N THR A 11 20.68 -46.41 17.70
CA THR A 11 20.68 -45.05 17.14
C THR A 11 19.30 -44.42 17.33
N VAL A 12 19.18 -43.44 18.22
CA VAL A 12 17.96 -42.63 18.37
C VAL A 12 17.98 -41.54 17.30
N ILE A 13 17.15 -41.70 16.27
CA ILE A 13 16.91 -40.68 15.24
C ILE A 13 15.84 -39.72 15.78
N PHE A 14 16.25 -38.51 16.14
CA PHE A 14 15.35 -37.40 16.42
C PHE A 14 14.90 -36.78 15.08
N SER A 15 13.71 -37.14 14.62
CA SER A 15 13.07 -36.46 13.49
C SER A 15 12.52 -35.10 13.95
N LEU A 16 13.19 -34.01 13.55
CA LEU A 16 12.61 -32.67 13.58
C LEU A 16 11.46 -32.63 12.56
N LEU A 17 10.22 -32.72 13.03
CA LEU A 17 9.07 -32.21 12.28
C LEU A 17 9.16 -30.68 12.26
N THR A 18 9.63 -30.11 11.15
CA THR A 18 9.39 -28.71 10.86
C THR A 18 7.91 -28.55 10.56
N LEU A 19 7.20 -27.88 11.46
CA LEU A 19 5.88 -27.32 11.17
C LEU A 19 6.07 -26.26 10.08
N VAL A 20 5.92 -26.67 8.83
CA VAL A 20 5.69 -25.76 7.72
C VAL A 20 4.38 -25.04 8.04
N SER A 21 4.47 -23.78 8.44
CA SER A 21 3.28 -22.93 8.56
C SER A 21 2.66 -22.84 7.16
N PRO A 22 1.35 -23.12 6.98
CA PRO A 22 0.73 -22.95 5.68
C PRO A 22 0.92 -21.50 5.21
N ALA A 23 1.24 -21.38 3.92
CA ALA A 23 1.16 -20.12 3.20
C ALA A 23 -0.20 -19.48 3.51
N GLN A 24 -0.19 -18.21 3.92
CA GLN A 24 -1.40 -17.47 4.24
C GLN A 24 -2.35 -17.57 3.05
N ASP A 25 -3.50 -18.24 3.22
CA ASP A 25 -4.44 -18.49 2.12
C ASP A 25 -4.76 -17.17 1.42
N LYS A 26 -4.47 -17.13 0.11
CA LYS A 26 -4.73 -15.95 -0.71
C LYS A 26 -6.25 -15.75 -0.73
N LYS A 27 -6.73 -14.67 -0.10
CA LYS A 27 -8.14 -14.31 -0.14
C LYS A 27 -8.50 -13.83 -1.55
N ASP A 28 -9.64 -14.27 -2.06
CA ASP A 28 -10.20 -13.78 -3.32
C ASP A 28 -10.63 -12.31 -3.22
N THR A 29 -10.88 -11.82 -2.00
CA THR A 29 -11.25 -10.41 -1.75
C THR A 29 -10.66 -9.91 -0.43
N LEU A 30 -10.12 -8.68 -0.46
CA LEU A 30 -9.64 -7.95 0.72
C LEU A 30 -10.41 -6.64 0.89
N ARG A 31 -10.82 -6.34 2.12
CA ARG A 31 -11.45 -5.07 2.49
C ARG A 31 -10.40 -4.11 3.04
N ILE A 32 -10.28 -2.95 2.43
CA ILE A 32 -9.24 -1.97 2.73
C ILE A 32 -9.87 -0.65 3.18
N LEU A 33 -9.40 -0.12 4.31
CA LEU A 33 -9.67 1.25 4.71
C LEU A 33 -8.46 2.14 4.44
N PHE A 34 -8.65 3.19 3.64
CA PHE A 34 -7.69 4.26 3.48
C PHE A 34 -7.96 5.38 4.50
N VAL A 35 -6.96 5.71 5.31
CA VAL A 35 -6.98 6.81 6.29
C VAL A 35 -6.00 7.88 5.84
N GLY A 36 -6.48 9.08 5.58
CA GLY A 36 -5.62 10.16 5.13
C GLY A 36 -6.37 11.44 4.75
N ASN A 37 -5.87 12.12 3.72
CA ASN A 37 -6.36 13.43 3.31
C ASN A 37 -6.47 13.52 1.77
N SER A 38 -6.20 14.70 1.21
CA SER A 38 -6.30 14.95 -0.23
C SER A 38 -5.39 14.06 -1.07
N TYR A 39 -4.23 13.64 -0.55
CA TYR A 39 -3.35 12.69 -1.22
C TYR A 39 -3.98 11.30 -1.35
N THR A 40 -5.00 11.02 -0.54
CA THR A 40 -5.78 9.78 -0.59
C THR A 40 -7.05 9.92 -1.43
N TYR A 41 -7.75 11.06 -1.42
CA TYR A 41 -9.05 11.14 -2.13
C TYR A 41 -9.00 11.76 -3.53
N PHE A 42 -7.94 12.50 -3.89
CA PHE A 42 -7.81 13.10 -5.22
C PHE A 42 -7.81 12.03 -6.31
N GLU A 43 -8.40 12.38 -7.45
CA GLU A 43 -8.66 11.51 -8.61
C GLU A 43 -9.19 10.11 -8.25
N ASN A 44 -9.96 10.04 -7.16
CA ASN A 44 -10.64 8.83 -6.71
C ASN A 44 -9.70 7.63 -6.49
N LEU A 45 -8.47 7.86 -5.98
CA LEU A 45 -7.45 6.83 -5.81
C LEU A 45 -7.98 5.47 -5.28
N PRO A 46 -8.75 5.38 -4.16
CA PRO A 46 -9.23 4.10 -3.66
C PRO A 46 -10.14 3.37 -4.66
N GLN A 47 -11.00 4.10 -5.36
CA GLN A 47 -11.86 3.54 -6.41
C GLN A 47 -11.04 3.00 -7.59
N VAL A 48 -9.98 3.72 -7.99
CA VAL A 48 -9.06 3.28 -9.04
C VAL A 48 -8.34 2.00 -8.61
N VAL A 49 -7.83 1.93 -7.37
CA VAL A 49 -7.22 0.72 -6.80
C VAL A 49 -8.18 -0.47 -6.88
N SER A 50 -9.46 -0.28 -6.51
CA SER A 50 -10.46 -1.33 -6.63
C SER A 50 -10.61 -1.83 -8.06
N VAL A 51 -10.84 -0.94 -9.03
CA VAL A 51 -11.03 -1.33 -10.44
C VAL A 51 -9.79 -2.03 -11.00
N LEU A 52 -8.58 -1.53 -10.71
CA LEU A 52 -7.35 -2.13 -11.22
C LEU A 52 -7.10 -3.53 -10.63
N SER A 53 -7.56 -3.79 -9.41
CA SER A 53 -7.41 -5.09 -8.76
C SER A 53 -8.34 -6.18 -9.30
N GLU A 54 -9.42 -5.83 -10.00
CA GLU A 54 -10.40 -6.80 -10.53
C GLU A 54 -9.79 -7.80 -11.54
N ARG A 55 -8.63 -7.45 -12.11
CA ARG A 55 -7.87 -8.32 -13.04
C ARG A 55 -6.76 -9.13 -12.36
N THR A 56 -6.70 -9.11 -11.04
CA THR A 56 -5.77 -9.94 -10.25
C THR A 56 -6.52 -11.11 -9.62
N GLY A 57 -5.80 -12.05 -9.03
CA GLY A 57 -6.42 -13.11 -8.23
C GLY A 57 -6.98 -12.65 -6.88
N THR A 58 -6.82 -11.37 -6.50
CA THR A 58 -7.36 -10.83 -5.24
C THR A 58 -8.00 -9.46 -5.47
N VAL A 59 -9.32 -9.39 -5.36
CA VAL A 59 -10.07 -8.14 -5.51
C VAL A 59 -9.91 -7.28 -4.26
N LEU A 60 -9.62 -5.99 -4.44
CA LEU A 60 -9.47 -5.03 -3.37
C LEU A 60 -10.73 -4.15 -3.27
N VAL A 61 -11.52 -4.31 -2.22
CA VAL A 61 -12.70 -3.46 -1.96
C VAL A 61 -12.29 -2.36 -1.00
N THR A 62 -12.36 -1.11 -1.46
CA THR A 62 -11.81 0.02 -0.72
C THR A 62 -12.88 0.94 -0.14
N GLU A 63 -12.58 1.49 1.03
CA GLU A 63 -13.27 2.63 1.63
C GLU A 63 -12.24 3.66 2.06
N LYS A 64 -12.66 4.92 2.26
CA LYS A 64 -11.78 5.97 2.75
C LYS A 64 -12.41 6.80 3.86
N VAL A 65 -11.60 7.19 4.84
CA VAL A 65 -11.92 8.25 5.81
C VAL A 65 -10.92 9.36 5.58
N THR A 66 -11.36 10.45 4.97
CA THR A 66 -10.47 11.54 4.58
C THR A 66 -11.05 12.92 4.82
N VAL A 67 -10.20 13.84 5.23
CA VAL A 67 -10.50 15.28 5.29
C VAL A 67 -9.30 16.05 4.76
N GLY A 68 -9.53 17.10 3.97
CA GLY A 68 -8.46 17.91 3.37
C GLY A 68 -7.44 18.41 4.41
N GLY A 69 -6.16 18.15 4.14
CA GLY A 69 -5.03 18.52 5.02
C GLY A 69 -4.98 17.82 6.38
N ALA A 70 -5.83 16.82 6.65
CA ALA A 70 -5.85 16.14 7.94
C ALA A 70 -4.54 15.41 8.25
N LYS A 71 -4.10 15.49 9.50
CA LYS A 71 -2.99 14.73 10.08
C LYS A 71 -3.48 13.45 10.74
N LEU A 72 -2.61 12.45 10.94
CA LEU A 72 -3.01 11.25 11.72
C LEU A 72 -3.39 11.62 13.16
N SER A 73 -2.76 12.64 13.74
CA SER A 73 -3.16 13.15 15.06
C SER A 73 -4.61 13.63 15.11
N GLU A 74 -5.14 14.17 14.02
CA GLU A 74 -6.52 14.61 13.91
C GLU A 74 -7.46 13.43 13.74
N HIS A 75 -7.09 12.44 12.92
CA HIS A 75 -7.81 11.17 12.80
C HIS A 75 -7.94 10.46 14.15
N TRP A 76 -6.87 10.42 14.94
CA TRP A 76 -6.85 9.77 16.25
C TRP A 76 -7.81 10.45 17.24
N ARG A 77 -7.85 11.79 17.21
CA ARG A 77 -8.70 12.60 18.09
C ARG A 77 -10.13 12.75 17.59
N GLY A 78 -10.44 12.28 16.38
CA GLY A 78 -11.76 12.39 15.76
C GLY A 78 -12.20 13.83 15.49
N VAL A 79 -11.27 14.76 15.32
CA VAL A 79 -11.62 16.16 15.06
C VAL A 79 -12.13 16.33 13.64
N ARG A 80 -12.86 17.42 13.36
CA ARG A 80 -13.41 17.74 12.03
C ARG A 80 -14.34 16.65 11.48
N GLY A 81 -14.97 15.88 12.36
CA GLY A 81 -15.92 14.82 12.00
C GLY A 81 -15.27 13.50 11.57
N LEU A 82 -13.95 13.34 11.77
CA LEU A 82 -13.25 12.10 11.48
C LEU A 82 -13.70 10.99 12.44
N ASN A 83 -14.15 9.87 11.90
CA ASN A 83 -14.59 8.69 12.67
C ASN A 83 -13.65 7.48 12.48
N THR A 84 -12.37 7.74 12.22
CA THR A 84 -11.37 6.72 11.88
C THR A 84 -11.28 5.60 12.92
N MET A 85 -11.30 5.94 14.21
CA MET A 85 -11.23 4.96 15.30
C MET A 85 -12.41 3.97 15.25
N ASP A 86 -13.63 4.48 15.03
CA ASP A 86 -14.83 3.65 14.96
C ASP A 86 -14.85 2.78 13.70
N LYS A 87 -14.39 3.32 12.57
CA LYS A 87 -14.22 2.56 11.34
C LYS A 87 -13.24 1.41 11.53
N ILE A 88 -12.07 1.63 12.14
CA ILE A 88 -11.10 0.56 12.39
C ILE A 88 -11.69 -0.51 13.32
N ARG A 89 -12.39 -0.11 14.39
CA ARG A 89 -12.94 -1.05 15.38
C ARG A 89 -14.09 -1.90 14.85
N ASN A 90 -14.97 -1.31 14.04
CA ASN A 90 -16.25 -1.92 13.69
C ASN A 90 -16.39 -2.23 12.19
N GLY A 91 -15.42 -1.84 11.36
CA GLY A 91 -15.52 -1.95 9.91
C GLY A 91 -15.21 -3.34 9.37
N GLY A 92 -14.44 -4.16 10.10
CA GLY A 92 -14.03 -5.50 9.67
C GLY A 92 -13.15 -5.48 8.42
N TYR A 93 -12.13 -4.61 8.42
CA TYR A 93 -11.16 -4.50 7.33
C TYR A 93 -10.04 -5.54 7.48
N ASP A 94 -9.50 -6.00 6.36
CA ASP A 94 -8.30 -6.85 6.34
C ASP A 94 -7.03 -5.99 6.41
N ILE A 95 -7.08 -4.81 5.78
CA ILE A 95 -5.97 -3.87 5.67
C ILE A 95 -6.46 -2.47 6.03
N VAL A 96 -5.63 -1.74 6.78
CA VAL A 96 -5.81 -0.30 7.00
C VAL A 96 -4.55 0.42 6.52
N VAL A 97 -4.73 1.26 5.51
CA VAL A 97 -3.68 2.10 4.93
C VAL A 97 -3.63 3.43 5.68
N LEU A 98 -2.45 3.78 6.20
CA LEU A 98 -2.20 5.02 6.90
C LEU A 98 -1.36 5.96 6.05
N GLN A 99 -1.88 7.17 5.85
CA GLN A 99 -1.21 8.28 5.20
C GLN A 99 -1.16 9.48 6.14
N GLU A 100 0.05 9.90 6.51
CA GLU A 100 0.26 11.16 7.23
C GLU A 100 0.17 12.36 6.28
N TRP A 101 -0.11 13.53 6.84
CA TRP A 101 -0.02 14.82 6.15
C TRP A 101 1.30 14.98 5.38
N SER A 102 1.23 15.61 4.20
CA SER A 102 2.32 15.60 3.21
C SER A 102 3.65 16.18 3.67
N LEU A 103 3.64 17.07 4.68
CA LEU A 103 4.85 17.60 5.31
C LEU A 103 5.10 17.02 6.71
N GLY A 104 4.22 16.16 7.22
CA GLY A 104 4.30 15.64 8.59
C GLY A 104 5.56 14.83 8.85
N THR A 105 6.02 14.03 7.89
CA THR A 105 7.27 13.26 8.03
C THR A 105 8.53 14.14 8.03
N ILE A 106 8.44 15.35 7.48
CA ILE A 106 9.57 16.29 7.38
C ILE A 106 9.58 17.25 8.58
N ASN A 107 8.43 17.87 8.86
CA ASN A 107 8.32 18.95 9.83
C ASN A 107 7.91 18.46 11.23
N GLU A 108 7.29 17.29 11.32
CA GLU A 108 6.65 16.77 12.54
C GLU A 108 6.94 15.27 12.75
N ARG A 109 8.19 14.85 12.47
CA ARG A 109 8.63 13.44 12.49
C ARG A 109 8.15 12.70 13.73
N ASP A 110 8.36 13.25 14.92
CA ASP A 110 8.01 12.57 16.18
C ASP A 110 6.50 12.32 16.29
N SER A 111 5.68 13.30 15.86
CA SER A 111 4.23 13.13 15.80
C SER A 111 3.85 12.07 14.77
N ALA A 112 4.44 12.10 13.57
CA ALA A 112 4.18 11.10 12.54
C ALA A 112 4.49 9.68 13.04
N PHE A 113 5.67 9.47 13.64
CA PHE A 113 6.08 8.19 14.24
C PHE A 113 5.09 7.73 15.31
N PHE A 114 4.74 8.63 16.23
CA PHE A 114 3.86 8.31 17.35
C PHE A 114 2.48 7.85 16.86
N TYR A 115 1.84 8.59 15.95
CA TYR A 115 0.49 8.24 15.49
C TYR A 115 0.47 7.06 14.52
N LEU A 116 1.52 6.88 13.70
CA LEU A 116 1.69 5.65 12.92
C LEU A 116 1.74 4.41 13.83
N GLY A 117 2.44 4.51 14.97
CA GLY A 117 2.49 3.43 15.97
C GLY A 117 1.16 3.19 16.67
N LEU A 118 0.52 4.23 17.19
CA LEU A 118 -0.78 4.12 17.87
C LEU A 118 -1.86 3.50 16.98
N PHE A 119 -1.95 3.93 15.72
CA PHE A 119 -2.88 3.33 14.79
C PHE A 119 -2.50 1.90 14.46
N SER A 120 -1.21 1.58 14.29
CA SER A 120 -0.77 0.21 14.02
C SER A 120 -1.17 -0.77 15.12
N ASP A 121 -1.07 -0.36 16.39
CA ASP A 121 -1.56 -1.16 17.52
C ASP A 121 -3.08 -1.36 17.47
N LEU A 122 -3.84 -0.28 17.24
CA LEU A 122 -5.29 -0.36 17.11
C LEU A 122 -5.71 -1.28 15.96
N ILE A 123 -5.07 -1.15 14.80
CA ILE A 123 -5.37 -1.92 13.58
C ILE A 123 -5.16 -3.41 13.86
N ARG A 124 -4.02 -3.80 14.45
CA ARG A 124 -3.73 -5.20 14.82
C ARG A 124 -4.69 -5.74 15.87
N GLN A 125 -5.02 -4.94 16.89
CA GLN A 125 -5.98 -5.35 17.92
C GLN A 125 -7.37 -5.68 17.34
N ASN A 126 -7.70 -5.13 16.17
CA ASN A 126 -8.95 -5.40 15.46
C ASN A 126 -8.78 -6.37 14.28
N GLY A 127 -7.68 -7.13 14.24
CA GLY A 127 -7.46 -8.22 13.28
C GLY A 127 -7.03 -7.78 11.87
N ALA A 128 -6.72 -6.50 11.68
CA ALA A 128 -6.28 -5.95 10.39
C ALA A 128 -4.75 -5.79 10.33
N MET A 129 -4.22 -5.65 9.12
CA MET A 129 -2.81 -5.36 8.87
C MET A 129 -2.58 -3.87 8.60
N PRO A 130 -1.64 -3.20 9.29
CA PRO A 130 -1.29 -1.82 9.00
C PRO A 130 -0.40 -1.72 7.76
N PHE A 131 -0.78 -0.84 6.84
CA PHE A 131 -0.01 -0.50 5.65
C PHE A 131 0.33 0.98 5.67
N TYR A 132 1.57 1.34 5.35
CA TYR A 132 2.04 2.73 5.35
C TYR A 132 2.19 3.22 3.91
N TYR A 133 1.43 4.25 3.57
CA TYR A 133 1.46 4.88 2.26
C TYR A 133 2.59 5.92 2.22
N ILE A 134 3.74 5.53 1.66
CA ILE A 134 4.84 6.47 1.43
C ILE A 134 4.42 7.42 0.32
N THR A 135 4.08 8.65 0.71
CA THR A 135 3.72 9.73 -0.21
C THR A 135 4.93 10.27 -0.97
N TRP A 136 4.69 11.11 -1.97
CA TRP A 136 5.73 11.77 -2.76
C TRP A 136 6.18 13.11 -2.16
N ALA A 137 7.42 13.50 -2.48
CA ALA A 137 7.91 14.87 -2.31
C ALA A 137 7.16 15.84 -3.22
N ARG A 138 7.00 17.11 -2.80
CA ARG A 138 6.42 18.14 -3.68
C ARG A 138 7.31 18.39 -4.90
N GLU A 139 6.70 18.80 -6.01
CA GLU A 139 7.34 18.80 -7.33
C GLU A 139 8.67 19.56 -7.38
N LYS A 140 8.73 20.72 -6.71
CA LYS A 140 9.88 21.65 -6.66
C LYS A 140 10.95 21.30 -5.62
N VAL A 141 10.72 20.27 -4.81
CA VAL A 141 11.65 19.83 -3.75
C VAL A 141 11.85 18.31 -3.78
N PRO A 142 12.22 17.73 -4.93
CA PRO A 142 12.33 16.26 -5.09
C PRO A 142 13.32 15.63 -4.12
N GLN A 143 14.33 16.37 -3.66
CA GLN A 143 15.31 15.92 -2.66
C GLN A 143 14.69 15.52 -1.30
N GLN A 144 13.45 15.94 -1.01
CA GLN A 144 12.75 15.56 0.21
C GLN A 144 12.27 14.11 0.21
N GLN A 145 12.25 13.43 -0.95
CA GLN A 145 11.73 12.07 -1.04
C GLN A 145 12.48 11.10 -0.13
N GLU A 146 13.80 11.25 -0.01
CA GLU A 146 14.63 10.40 0.85
C GLU A 146 14.20 10.50 2.32
N VAL A 147 13.91 11.71 2.80
CA VAL A 147 13.47 11.94 4.18
C VAL A 147 12.09 11.32 4.42
N ILE A 148 11.16 11.54 3.49
CA ILE A 148 9.80 10.98 3.57
C ILE A 148 9.86 9.44 3.62
N SER A 149 10.59 8.83 2.68
CA SER A 149 10.76 7.38 2.61
C SER A 149 11.40 6.80 3.86
N ARG A 150 12.50 7.40 4.34
CA ARG A 150 13.21 6.94 5.54
C ARG A 150 12.29 6.93 6.76
N VAL A 151 11.55 8.02 7.01
CA VAL A 151 10.64 8.14 8.16
C VAL A 151 9.57 7.05 8.15
N TYR A 152 8.90 6.85 7.03
CA TYR A 152 7.89 5.80 6.93
C TYR A 152 8.49 4.40 7.08
N ARG A 153 9.65 4.11 6.47
CA ARG A 153 10.30 2.78 6.53
C ARG A 153 10.79 2.45 7.94
N GLU A 154 11.42 3.38 8.63
CA GLU A 154 11.82 3.24 10.03
C GLU A 154 10.59 2.97 10.92
N ALA A 155 9.53 3.77 10.78
CA ALA A 155 8.30 3.56 11.52
C ALA A 155 7.65 2.21 11.18
N ALA A 156 7.66 1.79 9.92
CA ALA A 156 7.08 0.52 9.49
C ALA A 156 7.83 -0.68 10.06
N ALA A 157 9.16 -0.63 10.09
CA ALA A 157 9.99 -1.67 10.68
C ALA A 157 9.69 -1.85 12.17
N LEU A 158 9.58 -0.74 12.92
CA LEU A 158 9.23 -0.76 14.34
C LEU A 158 7.83 -1.32 14.59
N ASN A 159 6.89 -0.99 13.72
CA ASN A 159 5.47 -1.30 13.90
C ASN A 159 5.01 -2.53 13.11
N LYS A 160 5.91 -3.29 12.46
CA LYS A 160 5.55 -4.44 11.61
C LYS A 160 4.47 -4.10 10.59
N ALA A 161 4.57 -2.91 9.98
CA ALA A 161 3.65 -2.47 8.93
C ALA A 161 4.25 -2.75 7.55
N THR A 162 3.40 -3.00 6.56
CA THR A 162 3.82 -3.13 5.17
C THR A 162 3.93 -1.76 4.54
N VAL A 163 5.01 -1.49 3.79
CA VAL A 163 5.20 -0.24 3.08
C VAL A 163 4.62 -0.31 1.67
N VAL A 164 3.86 0.71 1.27
CA VAL A 164 3.48 0.97 -0.12
C VAL A 164 4.36 2.09 -0.67
N PRO A 165 5.36 1.79 -1.52
CA PRO A 165 6.46 2.71 -1.87
C PRO A 165 6.08 3.69 -3.01
N THR A 166 4.93 4.35 -2.93
CA THR A 166 4.44 5.22 -4.02
C THR A 166 5.37 6.40 -4.32
N GLY A 167 5.85 7.11 -3.30
CA GLY A 167 6.74 8.26 -3.51
C GLY A 167 8.06 7.89 -4.19
N GLU A 168 8.55 6.67 -3.94
CA GLU A 168 9.74 6.13 -4.61
C GLU A 168 9.43 5.80 -6.07
N ALA A 169 8.27 5.20 -6.36
CA ALA A 169 7.82 4.99 -7.73
C ALA A 169 7.62 6.29 -8.50
N TRP A 170 7.11 7.35 -7.86
CA TRP A 170 7.00 8.68 -8.46
C TRP A 170 8.37 9.28 -8.78
N ALA A 171 9.33 9.15 -7.86
CA ALA A 171 10.69 9.62 -8.08
C ALA A 171 11.36 8.89 -9.25
N LEU A 172 11.21 7.57 -9.33
CA LEU A 172 11.72 6.75 -10.43
C LEU A 172 11.03 7.10 -11.76
N ALA A 173 9.70 7.23 -11.78
CA ALA A 173 8.98 7.62 -12.99
C ALA A 173 9.48 8.96 -13.55
N ARG A 174 9.70 9.95 -12.68
CA ARG A 174 10.22 11.26 -13.09
C ARG A 174 11.69 11.21 -13.51
N SER A 175 12.52 10.33 -12.94
CA SER A 175 13.91 10.20 -13.41
C SER A 175 13.97 9.55 -14.80
N LEU A 176 13.09 8.59 -15.08
CA LEU A 176 13.02 7.91 -16.39
C LEU A 176 12.32 8.74 -17.47
N ARG A 177 11.32 9.53 -17.09
CA ARG A 177 10.60 10.46 -17.99
C ARG A 177 10.41 11.82 -17.30
N PRO A 178 11.37 12.75 -17.39
CA PRO A 178 11.29 14.05 -16.71
C PRO A 178 10.06 14.89 -17.04
N GLU A 179 9.48 14.72 -18.23
CA GLU A 179 8.29 15.46 -18.67
C GLU A 179 6.96 14.86 -18.20
N ILE A 180 6.95 13.69 -17.55
CA ILE A 180 5.72 13.06 -17.07
C ILE A 180 5.02 13.96 -16.03
N LYS A 181 3.74 14.27 -16.27
CA LYS A 181 2.98 15.21 -15.43
C LYS A 181 2.23 14.45 -14.33
N LEU A 182 2.94 14.04 -13.28
CA LEU A 182 2.34 13.33 -12.13
C LEU A 182 1.61 14.26 -11.14
N TYR A 183 1.87 15.56 -11.22
CA TYR A 183 1.28 16.56 -10.33
C TYR A 183 0.16 17.32 -11.01
N ASP A 184 -0.83 17.73 -10.23
CA ASP A 184 -1.66 18.89 -10.52
C ASP A 184 -0.78 20.16 -10.68
N PRO A 185 -1.22 21.21 -11.40
CA PRO A 185 -0.47 22.47 -11.50
C PRO A 185 -0.05 23.12 -10.18
N ASP A 186 -0.67 22.76 -9.05
CA ASP A 186 -0.24 23.20 -7.73
C ASP A 186 1.10 22.59 -7.24
N GLY A 187 1.61 21.57 -7.93
CA GLY A 187 2.89 20.92 -7.64
C GLY A 187 2.87 20.07 -6.36
N THR A 188 1.69 19.76 -5.83
CA THR A 188 1.51 18.99 -4.60
C THR A 188 0.51 17.85 -4.75
N HIS A 189 -0.67 18.07 -5.32
CA HIS A 189 -1.69 17.04 -5.51
C HIS A 189 -1.38 16.17 -6.73
N PRO A 190 -1.90 14.93 -6.79
CA PRO A 190 -1.69 14.07 -7.94
C PRO A 190 -2.57 14.51 -9.10
N SER A 191 -2.04 14.39 -10.32
CA SER A 191 -2.84 14.33 -11.54
C SER A 191 -3.45 12.93 -11.72
N ASP A 192 -4.22 12.73 -12.79
CA ASP A 192 -4.67 11.40 -13.22
C ASP A 192 -3.50 10.42 -13.37
N LEU A 193 -2.40 10.85 -14.00
CA LEU A 193 -1.19 10.04 -14.18
C LEU A 193 -0.54 9.69 -12.84
N GLY A 194 -0.44 10.65 -11.92
CA GLY A 194 0.10 10.42 -10.57
C GLY A 194 -0.75 9.43 -9.77
N THR A 195 -2.07 9.58 -9.83
CA THR A 195 -3.02 8.69 -9.16
C THR A 195 -3.00 7.29 -9.76
N TYR A 196 -2.91 7.17 -11.08
CA TYR A 196 -2.86 5.87 -11.74
C TYR A 196 -1.58 5.10 -11.39
N LEU A 197 -0.40 5.74 -11.46
CA LEU A 197 0.85 5.11 -11.01
C LEU A 197 0.74 4.67 -9.55
N THR A 198 0.20 5.53 -8.68
CA THR A 198 -0.04 5.21 -7.27
C THR A 198 -0.94 3.98 -7.12
N ALA A 199 -2.04 3.90 -7.86
CA ALA A 199 -2.95 2.78 -7.81
C ALA A 199 -2.28 1.47 -8.24
N CYS A 200 -1.45 1.49 -9.29
CA CYS A 200 -0.66 0.34 -9.70
C CYS A 200 0.31 -0.13 -8.60
N VAL A 201 0.97 0.79 -7.89
CA VAL A 201 1.85 0.44 -6.74
C VAL A 201 1.03 -0.23 -5.63
N PHE A 202 -0.15 0.29 -5.29
CA PHE A 202 -1.03 -0.32 -4.29
C PHE A 202 -1.45 -1.73 -4.67
N VAL A 203 -1.93 -1.92 -5.91
CA VAL A 203 -2.34 -3.24 -6.40
C VAL A 203 -1.17 -4.21 -6.33
N ALA A 204 -0.02 -3.88 -6.91
CA ALA A 204 1.16 -4.74 -6.90
C ALA A 204 1.64 -5.09 -5.49
N THR A 205 1.65 -4.12 -4.57
CA THR A 205 2.11 -4.32 -3.19
C THR A 205 1.16 -5.22 -2.40
N ILE A 206 -0.15 -5.07 -2.58
CA ILE A 206 -1.15 -5.77 -1.76
C ILE A 206 -1.43 -7.17 -2.31
N THR A 207 -1.58 -7.32 -3.63
CA THR A 207 -1.94 -8.60 -4.25
C THR A 207 -0.73 -9.46 -4.59
N GLY A 208 0.47 -8.85 -4.60
CA GLY A 208 1.68 -9.46 -5.16
C GLY A 208 1.65 -9.54 -6.69
N GLU A 209 0.60 -9.02 -7.34
CA GLU A 209 0.35 -9.14 -8.77
C GLU A 209 0.13 -7.77 -9.39
N LEU A 210 0.64 -7.62 -10.60
CA LEU A 210 0.26 -6.51 -11.47
C LEU A 210 -0.11 -7.11 -12.83
N PRO A 211 -1.37 -7.01 -13.27
CA PRO A 211 -1.82 -7.63 -14.52
C PRO A 211 -0.96 -7.20 -15.70
N GLU A 212 -0.70 -8.10 -16.65
CA GLU A 212 0.03 -7.76 -17.87
C GLU A 212 -0.72 -6.72 -18.70
N THR A 213 -2.05 -6.78 -18.70
CA THR A 213 -2.93 -5.79 -19.32
C THR A 213 -3.75 -5.07 -18.25
N ILE A 214 -3.29 -3.88 -17.88
CA ILE A 214 -3.99 -2.97 -16.97
C ILE A 214 -4.86 -2.04 -17.82
N PRO A 215 -6.14 -1.80 -17.48
CA PRO A 215 -6.99 -0.92 -18.27
C PRO A 215 -6.51 0.54 -18.18
N GLY A 216 -6.31 1.20 -19.32
CA GLY A 216 -6.07 2.66 -19.36
C GLY A 216 -7.31 3.51 -19.08
N VAL A 217 -8.51 2.91 -19.14
CA VAL A 217 -9.78 3.62 -18.87
C VAL A 217 -10.56 2.87 -17.78
N PRO A 218 -10.12 2.94 -16.52
CA PRO A 218 -10.87 2.34 -15.41
C PRO A 218 -12.24 3.02 -15.27
N ALA A 219 -13.27 2.21 -15.04
CA ALA A 219 -14.65 2.67 -14.91
C ALA A 219 -15.39 1.88 -13.84
N VAL A 220 -16.35 2.53 -13.19
CA VAL A 220 -17.28 1.91 -12.23
C VAL A 220 -18.70 1.97 -12.79
N ARG A 221 -19.65 1.29 -12.13
CA ARG A 221 -21.08 1.40 -12.46
C ARG A 221 -21.83 2.15 -11.37
N ASP A 222 -22.75 3.03 -11.77
CA ASP A 222 -23.67 3.70 -10.85
C ASP A 222 -24.79 2.76 -10.37
N SER A 223 -25.67 3.26 -9.50
CA SER A 223 -26.83 2.51 -8.98
C SER A 223 -27.84 2.04 -10.05
N ARG A 224 -27.76 2.57 -11.28
CA ARG A 224 -28.61 2.23 -12.43
C ARG A 224 -27.86 1.37 -13.47
N GLY A 225 -26.60 1.03 -13.20
CA GLY A 225 -25.74 0.25 -14.09
C GLY A 225 -25.01 1.06 -15.17
N GLU A 226 -25.12 2.40 -15.16
CA GLU A 226 -24.43 3.29 -16.10
C GLU A 226 -22.93 3.31 -15.80
N GLY A 227 -22.10 3.21 -16.85
CA GLY A 227 -20.64 3.23 -16.71
C GLY A 227 -20.11 4.64 -16.49
N ILE A 228 -19.41 4.85 -15.38
CA ILE A 228 -18.72 6.10 -15.04
C ILE A 228 -17.22 5.88 -15.20
N ILE A 229 -16.62 6.55 -16.19
CA ILE A 229 -15.18 6.53 -16.38
C ILE A 229 -14.52 7.34 -15.27
N LEU A 230 -13.55 6.74 -14.57
CA LEU A 230 -12.80 7.40 -13.50
C LEU A 230 -11.69 8.28 -14.05
N MET A 231 -10.98 7.80 -15.08
CA MET A 231 -9.86 8.51 -15.73
C MET A 231 -9.54 7.91 -17.10
N ARG A 232 -8.73 8.60 -17.89
CA ARG A 232 -8.23 8.13 -19.20
C ARG A 232 -6.72 8.29 -19.26
N ILE A 233 -6.03 7.17 -19.27
CA ILE A 233 -4.57 7.07 -19.35
C ILE A 233 -4.19 6.45 -20.69
N ASP A 234 -3.25 7.07 -21.38
CA ASP A 234 -2.70 6.54 -22.63
C ASP A 234 -2.01 5.18 -22.37
N GLN A 235 -2.14 4.24 -23.30
CA GLN A 235 -1.59 2.90 -23.11
C GLN A 235 -0.06 2.91 -22.95
N MET A 236 0.65 3.83 -23.61
CA MET A 236 2.11 3.94 -23.45
C MET A 236 2.52 4.42 -22.06
N ASP A 237 1.65 5.17 -21.37
CA ASP A 237 1.85 5.58 -19.98
C ASP A 237 1.48 4.46 -19.02
N VAL A 238 0.41 3.70 -19.30
CA VAL A 238 0.07 2.47 -18.56
C VAL A 238 1.25 1.49 -18.56
N ASP A 239 1.79 1.18 -19.75
CA ASP A 239 2.89 0.25 -19.92
C ASP A 239 4.17 0.76 -19.24
N PHE A 240 4.39 2.08 -19.28
CA PHE A 240 5.50 2.71 -18.57
C PHE A 240 5.36 2.57 -17.05
N PHE A 241 4.19 2.89 -16.49
CA PHE A 241 3.93 2.75 -15.05
C PHE A 241 4.03 1.31 -14.59
N ARG A 242 3.59 0.35 -15.41
CA ARG A 242 3.78 -1.06 -15.12
C ARG A 242 5.27 -1.39 -14.92
N ARG A 243 6.16 -0.96 -15.82
CA ARG A 243 7.61 -1.19 -15.66
C ARG A 243 8.17 -0.55 -14.40
N VAL A 244 7.82 0.71 -14.14
CA VAL A 244 8.24 1.44 -12.92
C VAL A 244 7.83 0.66 -11.66
N VAL A 245 6.59 0.16 -11.61
CA VAL A 245 6.07 -0.57 -10.45
C VAL A 245 6.79 -1.90 -10.27
N LEU A 246 7.01 -2.67 -11.34
CA LEU A 246 7.72 -3.96 -11.26
C LEU A 246 9.16 -3.78 -10.75
N GLU A 247 9.84 -2.72 -11.16
CA GLU A 247 11.17 -2.37 -10.67
C GLU A 247 11.14 -2.03 -9.17
N ILE A 248 10.18 -1.20 -8.73
CA ILE A 248 10.06 -0.77 -7.34
C ILE A 248 9.65 -1.91 -6.39
N THR A 249 8.76 -2.79 -6.83
CA THR A 249 8.26 -3.89 -5.98
C THR A 249 9.14 -5.15 -6.07
N GLY A 250 10.21 -5.15 -6.86
CA GLY A 250 11.08 -6.31 -7.05
C GLY A 250 10.42 -7.47 -7.81
N ASN A 251 9.37 -7.19 -8.58
CA ASN A 251 8.62 -8.17 -9.39
C ASN A 251 9.07 -8.18 -10.87
N SER A 252 10.21 -7.57 -11.19
CA SER A 252 10.86 -7.78 -12.48
C SER A 252 11.25 -9.25 -12.59
N LYS A 253 10.46 -10.03 -13.35
CA LYS A 253 10.92 -11.34 -13.81
C LYS A 253 12.28 -11.10 -14.48
N GLU A 254 13.32 -11.71 -13.95
CA GLU A 254 14.56 -11.93 -14.71
C GLU A 254 14.12 -12.66 -15.99
N GLU A 255 14.25 -11.98 -17.13
CA GLU A 255 14.20 -12.60 -18.46
C GLU A 255 15.53 -13.28 -18.77
#